data_AF-A0A9D8E5R0-F1
#
_entry.id   AF-A0A9D8E5R0-F1
#
_cell.length_a   1.000
_cell.length_b   1.000
_cell.length_c   1.000
_cell.angle_alpha   90.00
_cell.angle_beta   90.00
_cell.angle_gamma   90.00
#
_symmetry.space_group_name_H-M   'P 1'
#
loop_
_entity.id
_entity.type
_entity.pdbx_description
1 polymer ?
#
loop_
_entity_poly.entity_id
_entity_poly.type
_entity_poly.pdbx_seq_one_letter_code
_entity_poly.pdbx_strand_id
1 'polypeptide(L)'
;MRLIRLIRIYPVVVICLLALVYLLGGFSNQSDQLVPKSALITLLYIFASVVPLLFIIGFIYIGAAGNKVAKQSSNSKSFNYQSVFDLPNEQMSGYKLALITGRNPILTGLTGDTYLADASASCSKDVNHVPPVVDCECGFYAYRDLDEAAFELTINPGSFLLAVDLYGVGFKYDRGYRAESQVVRGLKKPSRCQHCRILPGKVFVANYRMGYDDSTWWQWQFRCLVCSNSHKAQDKLSITQMEKALTVVIT
;
A
#
# COMPACT_ATOMS: atom_id res chain seq x y z
N MET A 1 -11.51 2.29 12.21
CA MET A 1 -12.40 2.56 11.06
C MET A 1 -13.21 3.88 11.11
N ARG A 2 -13.73 4.35 12.27
CA ARG A 2 -14.59 5.56 12.32
C ARG A 2 -13.88 6.88 11.96
N LEU A 3 -12.60 7.03 12.32
CA LEU A 3 -11.82 8.25 12.09
C LEU A 3 -11.47 8.51 10.61
N ILE A 4 -11.17 7.45 9.84
CA ILE A 4 -10.84 7.57 8.41
C ILE A 4 -12.04 8.06 7.59
N ARG A 5 -13.26 7.66 7.98
CA ARG A 5 -14.49 8.20 7.37
C ARG A 5 -14.67 9.70 7.69
N LEU A 6 -14.40 10.10 8.94
CA LEU A 6 -14.42 11.51 9.36
C LEU A 6 -13.41 12.37 8.58
N ILE A 7 -12.20 11.86 8.35
CA ILE A 7 -11.15 12.55 7.56
C ILE A 7 -11.60 12.78 6.12
N ARG A 8 -12.26 11.82 5.47
CA ARG A 8 -12.77 11.98 4.09
C ARG A 8 -13.92 12.98 3.98
N ILE A 9 -14.68 13.17 5.06
CA ILE A 9 -15.84 14.07 5.09
C ILE A 9 -15.43 15.50 5.44
N TYR A 10 -14.28 15.70 6.09
CA TYR A 10 -13.79 17.02 6.50
C TYR A 10 -13.75 18.07 5.38
N PRO A 11 -13.24 17.80 4.16
CA PRO A 11 -13.25 18.79 3.08
C PRO A 11 -14.67 19.24 2.71
N VAL A 12 -15.63 18.31 2.74
CA VAL A 12 -17.04 18.59 2.44
C VAL A 12 -17.65 19.48 3.53
N VAL A 13 -17.36 19.20 4.80
CA VAL A 13 -17.81 20.02 5.94
C VAL A 13 -17.28 21.44 5.84
N VAL A 14 -15.99 21.61 5.52
CA VAL A 14 -15.36 22.94 5.35
C VAL A 14 -16.03 23.72 4.23
N ILE A 15 -16.28 23.08 3.07
CA ILE A 15 -16.95 23.72 1.93
C ILE A 15 -18.38 24.12 2.29
N CYS A 16 -19.14 23.26 2.96
CA CYS A 16 -20.49 23.59 3.42
C CYS A 16 -20.50 24.77 4.40
N LEU A 17 -19.54 24.83 5.32
CA LEU A 17 -19.43 25.90 6.32
C LEU A 17 -19.06 27.23 5.65
N LEU A 18 -18.13 27.22 4.69
CA LEU A 18 -17.80 28.39 3.87
C LEU A 18 -18.99 28.88 3.03
N ALA A 19 -19.75 27.97 2.42
CA ALA A 19 -20.95 28.32 1.66
C ALA A 19 -22.02 28.96 2.55
N LEU A 20 -22.19 28.45 3.78
CA LEU A 20 -23.16 28.97 4.74
C LEU A 20 -22.76 30.39 5.21
N VAL A 21 -21.47 30.62 5.50
CA VAL A 21 -20.92 31.96 5.82
C VAL A 21 -21.13 32.94 4.66
N TYR A 22 -20.93 32.49 3.43
CA TYR A 22 -21.14 33.29 2.23
C TYR A 22 -22.61 33.70 2.08
N LEU A 23 -23.55 32.74 2.24
CA LEU A 23 -24.99 33.00 2.16
C LEU A 23 -25.49 33.94 3.27
N LEU A 24 -24.89 33.88 4.45
CA LEU A 24 -25.20 34.80 5.56
C LEU A 24 -24.58 36.20 5.39
N GLY A 25 -23.90 36.45 4.26
CA GLY A 25 -23.34 37.76 3.95
C GLY A 25 -22.01 38.05 4.65
N GLY A 26 -21.31 37.05 5.19
CA GLY A 26 -20.02 37.22 5.86
C GLY A 26 -18.93 37.87 4.99
N PHE A 27 -19.10 37.85 3.65
CA PHE A 27 -18.20 38.48 2.67
C PHE A 27 -18.84 39.65 1.88
N SER A 28 -20.08 40.06 2.21
CA SER A 28 -20.81 41.16 1.55
C SER A 28 -20.58 42.49 2.27
N ASN A 29 -20.63 43.65 1.60
CA ASN A 29 -20.52 44.98 2.21
C ASN A 29 -21.87 45.61 2.66
N GLN A 30 -22.98 44.86 2.62
CA GLN A 30 -24.29 45.38 3.05
C GLN A 30 -24.37 45.61 4.57
N SER A 31 -25.11 46.65 4.95
CA SER A 31 -25.31 47.14 6.32
C SER A 31 -26.39 46.40 7.11
N ASP A 32 -27.37 45.79 6.43
CA ASP A 32 -28.44 45.01 7.07
C ASP A 32 -28.14 43.52 6.97
N GLN A 33 -27.62 42.94 8.06
CA GLN A 33 -27.37 41.51 8.17
C GLN A 33 -28.01 40.96 9.45
N LEU A 34 -28.63 39.78 9.34
CA LEU A 34 -29.24 39.07 10.47
C LEU A 34 -28.23 38.67 11.57
N VAL A 35 -26.95 38.52 11.21
CA VAL A 35 -25.88 38.13 12.12
C VAL A 35 -24.73 39.13 11.97
N PRO A 36 -24.13 39.62 13.08
CA PRO A 36 -23.00 40.55 13.01
C PRO A 36 -21.82 39.93 12.26
N LYS A 37 -21.26 40.64 11.28
CA LYS A 37 -20.07 40.20 10.53
C LYS A 37 -18.90 39.82 11.43
N SER A 38 -18.69 40.59 12.50
CA SER A 38 -17.62 40.34 13.47
C SER A 38 -17.76 38.94 14.08
N ALA A 39 -18.97 38.54 14.47
CA ALA A 39 -19.23 37.21 15.03
C ALA A 39 -18.95 36.09 14.00
N LEU A 40 -19.38 36.26 12.75
CA LEU A 40 -19.15 35.30 11.66
C LEU A 40 -17.66 35.14 11.33
N ILE A 41 -16.93 36.25 11.22
CA ILE A 41 -15.49 36.26 10.93
C ILE A 41 -14.70 35.64 12.10
N THR A 42 -15.03 36.01 13.35
CA THR A 42 -14.39 35.44 14.53
C THR A 42 -14.60 33.92 14.63
N LEU A 43 -15.82 33.43 14.37
CA LEU A 43 -16.11 32.00 14.36
C LEU A 43 -15.26 31.25 13.31
N LEU A 44 -15.09 31.85 12.13
CA LEU A 44 -14.32 31.27 11.04
C LEU A 44 -12.82 31.20 11.36
N TYR A 45 -12.27 32.23 12.00
CA TYR A 45 -10.90 32.22 12.50
C TYR A 45 -10.68 31.19 13.61
N ILE A 46 -11.63 31.05 14.54
CA ILE A 46 -11.58 30.01 15.57
C ILE A 46 -11.61 28.62 14.93
N PHE A 47 -12.50 28.39 13.97
CA PHE A 47 -12.59 27.12 13.26
C PHE A 47 -11.29 26.79 12.50
N ALA A 48 -10.75 27.76 11.75
CA ALA A 48 -9.54 27.59 10.96
C ALA A 48 -8.27 27.38 11.81
N SER A 49 -8.25 27.84 13.06
CA SER A 49 -7.11 27.68 13.97
C SER A 49 -7.22 26.42 14.83
N VAL A 50 -8.38 26.19 15.46
CA VAL A 50 -8.57 25.13 16.45
C VAL A 50 -8.67 23.76 15.79
N VAL A 51 -9.40 23.65 14.67
CA VAL A 51 -9.70 22.33 14.08
C VAL A 51 -8.45 21.66 13.50
N PRO A 52 -7.58 22.32 12.72
CA PRO A 52 -6.32 21.71 12.27
C PRO A 52 -5.43 21.26 13.43
N LEU A 53 -5.42 22.02 14.53
CA LEU A 53 -4.59 21.75 15.70
C LEU A 53 -5.06 20.49 16.44
N LEU A 54 -6.38 20.33 16.60
CA LEU A 54 -6.98 19.09 17.12
C LEU A 54 -6.69 17.89 16.22
N PHE A 55 -6.69 18.08 14.89
CA PHE A 55 -6.31 17.02 13.94
C PHE A 55 -4.86 16.58 14.12
N ILE A 56 -3.92 17.53 14.22
CA ILE A 56 -2.49 17.23 14.43
C ILE A 56 -2.30 16.46 15.74
N ILE A 57 -2.92 16.91 16.84
CA ILE A 57 -2.86 16.23 18.14
C ILE A 57 -3.41 14.79 18.03
N GLY A 58 -4.53 14.60 17.32
CA GLY A 58 -5.10 13.29 17.07
C GLY A 58 -4.15 12.35 16.33
N PHE A 59 -3.47 12.85 15.29
CA PHE A 59 -2.47 12.08 14.55
C PHE A 59 -1.26 11.70 15.41
N ILE A 60 -0.77 12.63 16.24
CA ILE A 60 0.34 12.36 17.16
C ILE A 60 -0.04 11.26 18.17
N TYR A 61 -1.25 11.31 18.74
CA TYR A 61 -1.67 10.34 19.74
C TYR A 61 -1.83 8.93 19.15
N ILE A 62 -2.36 8.82 17.92
CA ILE A 62 -2.47 7.55 17.19
C ILE A 62 -1.09 7.00 16.82
N GLY A 63 -0.18 7.86 16.36
CA GLY A 63 1.20 7.48 16.09
C GLY A 63 1.94 7.01 17.35
N ALA A 64 1.74 7.68 18.49
CA ALA A 64 2.33 7.31 19.76
C ALA A 64 1.79 5.99 20.31
N ALA A 65 0.48 5.72 20.15
CA ALA A 65 -0.12 4.44 20.51
C ALA A 65 0.43 3.28 19.67
N GLY A 66 0.60 3.48 18.36
CA GLY A 66 1.28 2.52 17.48
C GLY A 66 2.73 2.26 17.89
N ASN A 67 3.48 3.32 18.22
CA ASN A 67 4.86 3.19 18.69
C ASN A 67 5.01 2.45 20.02
N LYS A 68 4.06 2.57 20.95
CA LYS A 68 4.11 1.83 22.23
C LYS A 68 3.94 0.33 22.04
N VAL A 69 3.07 -0.10 21.12
CA VAL A 69 2.90 -1.51 20.74
C VAL A 69 4.17 -2.03 20.06
N ALA A 70 4.76 -1.25 19.14
CA ALA A 70 6.02 -1.60 18.48
C ALA A 70 7.19 -1.75 19.48
N LYS A 71 7.28 -0.85 20.46
CA LYS A 71 8.34 -0.89 21.49
C LYS A 71 8.20 -2.07 22.47
N GLN A 72 7.00 -2.64 22.60
CA GLN A 72 6.75 -3.81 23.44
C GLN A 72 7.12 -5.12 22.73
N SER A 73 7.05 -5.12 21.39
CA SER A 73 7.51 -6.23 20.54
C SER A 73 9.04 -6.22 20.32
N SER A 74 9.67 -5.04 20.31
CA SER A 74 11.12 -4.90 20.16
C SER A 74 11.95 -5.31 21.38
N ASN A 75 11.34 -5.75 22.48
CA ASN A 75 12.05 -6.45 23.55
C ASN A 75 12.39 -7.86 23.05
N SER A 76 13.38 -7.95 22.16
CA SER A 76 13.94 -9.23 21.73
C SER A 76 14.61 -9.90 22.92
N LYS A 77 13.84 -10.70 23.66
CA LYS A 77 14.42 -11.80 24.41
C LYS A 77 15.23 -12.60 23.40
N SER A 78 16.52 -12.80 23.68
CA SER A 78 17.34 -13.71 22.89
C SER A 78 16.58 -15.03 22.73
N PHE A 79 16.30 -15.40 21.48
CA PHE A 79 15.56 -16.62 21.17
C PHE A 79 16.44 -17.80 21.53
N ASN A 80 16.25 -18.32 22.74
CA ASN A 80 17.08 -19.37 23.31
C ASN A 80 16.51 -20.74 22.94
N TYR A 81 16.40 -21.02 21.64
CA TYR A 81 16.04 -22.35 21.14
C TYR A 81 17.32 -23.15 20.94
N GLN A 82 17.45 -24.30 21.61
CA GLN A 82 18.64 -25.15 21.52
C GLN A 82 18.70 -25.97 20.23
N SER A 83 17.56 -26.15 19.56
CA SER A 83 17.44 -26.90 18.31
C SER A 83 16.44 -26.25 17.35
N VAL A 84 16.67 -26.38 16.04
CA VAL A 84 15.76 -25.93 14.97
C VAL A 84 14.42 -26.68 15.02
N PHE A 85 14.40 -27.89 15.60
CA PHE A 85 13.19 -28.70 15.77
C PHE A 85 12.33 -28.26 16.96
N ASP A 86 12.84 -27.41 17.84
CA ASP A 86 12.10 -26.87 18.98
C ASP A 86 11.37 -25.56 18.62
N LEU A 87 11.44 -25.14 17.35
CA LEU A 87 10.77 -23.94 16.89
C LEU A 87 9.24 -24.14 16.93
N PRO A 88 8.48 -23.12 17.37
CA PRO A 88 7.02 -23.19 17.34
C PRO A 88 6.53 -23.34 15.91
N ASN A 89 5.66 -24.33 15.68
CA ASN A 89 5.01 -24.50 14.39
C ASN A 89 3.84 -23.50 14.29
N GLU A 90 3.98 -22.48 13.44
CA GLU A 90 2.96 -21.48 13.15
C GLU A 90 2.69 -21.45 11.65
N GLN A 91 1.41 -21.44 11.27
CA GLN A 91 1.03 -21.25 9.88
C GLN A 91 1.28 -19.80 9.47
N MET A 92 2.34 -19.57 8.72
CA MET A 92 2.70 -18.24 8.21
C MET A 92 1.98 -17.98 6.90
N SER A 93 0.90 -17.21 6.95
CA SER A 93 0.21 -16.73 5.75
C SER A 93 -0.10 -15.25 5.89
N GLY A 94 -0.23 -14.55 4.76
CA GLY A 94 -0.43 -13.11 4.79
C GLY A 94 -0.57 -12.48 3.41
N TYR A 95 -0.28 -11.20 3.36
CA TYR A 95 -0.41 -10.36 2.18
C TYR A 95 0.87 -9.58 1.92
N LYS A 96 1.27 -9.47 0.65
CA LYS A 96 2.43 -8.65 0.27
C LYS A 96 2.16 -7.84 -0.98
N LEU A 97 3.06 -6.91 -1.26
CA LEU A 97 2.99 -6.09 -2.46
C LEU A 97 4.06 -6.53 -3.45
N ALA A 98 3.70 -6.53 -4.72
CA ALA A 98 4.64 -6.78 -5.82
C ALA A 98 4.34 -5.86 -6.99
N LEU A 99 5.39 -5.46 -7.70
CA LEU A 99 5.27 -4.97 -9.06
C LEU A 99 5.23 -6.18 -10.01
N ILE A 100 4.68 -5.97 -11.20
CA ILE A 100 4.85 -6.90 -12.31
C ILE A 100 5.75 -6.20 -13.32
N THR A 101 6.95 -6.71 -13.54
CA THR A 101 7.95 -6.08 -14.41
C THR A 101 8.40 -6.99 -15.55
N GLY A 102 9.32 -6.51 -16.39
CA GLY A 102 9.90 -7.26 -17.49
C GLY A 102 9.00 -7.35 -18.74
N ARG A 103 9.59 -7.77 -19.88
CA ARG A 103 8.81 -8.01 -21.11
C ARG A 103 7.89 -9.19 -20.91
N ASN A 104 8.48 -10.23 -20.36
CA ASN A 104 7.80 -11.41 -19.89
C ASN A 104 7.44 -11.08 -18.44
N PRO A 105 6.14 -10.99 -18.12
CA PRO A 105 5.70 -10.60 -16.79
C PRO A 105 6.36 -11.46 -15.72
N ILE A 106 7.00 -10.82 -14.75
CA ILE A 106 7.57 -11.46 -13.57
C ILE A 106 7.22 -10.65 -12.32
N LEU A 107 7.02 -11.34 -11.20
CA LEU A 107 6.79 -10.67 -9.93
C LEU A 107 8.09 -10.02 -9.45
N THR A 108 7.98 -8.83 -8.90
CA THR A 108 9.12 -8.06 -8.41
C THR A 108 8.77 -7.43 -7.09
N GLY A 109 9.63 -7.62 -6.08
CA GLY A 109 9.48 -7.00 -4.78
C GLY A 109 9.59 -5.48 -4.87
N LEU A 110 9.11 -4.78 -3.84
CA LEU A 110 9.30 -3.33 -3.77
C LEU A 110 10.78 -2.93 -3.67
N THR A 111 11.65 -3.85 -3.26
CA THR A 111 13.11 -3.71 -3.23
C THR A 111 13.79 -3.92 -4.59
N GLY A 112 13.05 -4.40 -5.60
CA GLY A 112 13.56 -4.65 -6.96
C GLY A 112 13.90 -6.11 -7.26
N ASP A 113 13.91 -7.00 -6.26
CA ASP A 113 14.21 -8.42 -6.49
C ASP A 113 13.08 -9.11 -7.25
N THR A 114 13.44 -9.83 -8.32
CA THR A 114 12.47 -10.60 -9.11
C THR A 114 12.33 -12.03 -8.58
N TYR A 115 11.12 -12.59 -8.65
CA TYR A 115 10.86 -13.94 -8.16
C TYR A 115 9.66 -14.59 -8.86
N LEU A 116 9.57 -15.91 -8.74
CA LEU A 116 8.44 -16.70 -9.20
C LEU A 116 7.34 -16.79 -8.13
N ALA A 117 6.15 -17.25 -8.55
CA ALA A 117 5.01 -17.45 -7.66
C ALA A 117 5.28 -18.45 -6.54
N ASP A 118 6.00 -19.53 -6.87
CA ASP A 118 6.58 -20.49 -5.94
C ASP A 118 8.10 -20.34 -6.00
N ALA A 119 8.71 -19.95 -4.89
CA ALA A 119 10.13 -19.62 -4.87
C ALA A 119 10.72 -19.70 -3.45
N SER A 120 12.03 -19.96 -3.41
CA SER A 120 12.88 -19.74 -2.24
C SER A 120 13.67 -18.44 -2.40
N ALA A 121 13.85 -17.73 -1.29
CA ALA A 121 14.58 -16.48 -1.27
C ALA A 121 16.09 -16.73 -1.41
N SER A 122 16.77 -15.81 -2.08
CA SER A 122 18.21 -15.75 -2.16
C SER A 122 18.69 -14.39 -1.65
N CYS A 123 19.93 -14.33 -1.15
CA CYS A 123 20.53 -13.10 -0.70
C CYS A 123 21.57 -12.62 -1.72
N SER A 124 21.42 -11.38 -2.18
CA SER A 124 22.38 -10.74 -3.08
C SER A 124 23.64 -10.23 -2.37
N LYS A 125 23.58 -10.03 -1.05
CA LYS A 125 24.69 -9.52 -0.24
C LYS A 125 25.65 -10.62 0.21
N ASP A 126 25.14 -11.81 0.49
CA ASP A 126 25.94 -12.95 0.94
C ASP A 126 25.27 -14.26 0.54
N VAL A 127 25.96 -15.01 -0.32
CA VAL A 127 25.47 -16.29 -0.88
C VAL A 127 25.61 -17.47 0.09
N ASN A 128 26.31 -17.29 1.21
CA ASN A 128 26.65 -18.39 2.12
C ASN A 128 25.60 -18.64 3.19
N HIS A 129 24.65 -17.73 3.39
CA HIS A 129 23.56 -17.91 4.33
C HIS A 129 22.24 -18.20 3.63
N VAL A 130 21.40 -18.99 4.29
CA VAL A 130 20.05 -19.30 3.85
C VAL A 130 19.10 -18.23 4.40
N PRO A 131 18.41 -17.45 3.56
CA PRO A 131 17.41 -16.49 4.03
C PRO A 131 16.26 -17.18 4.76
N PRO A 132 15.63 -16.56 5.78
CA PRO A 132 15.94 -15.24 6.32
C PRO A 132 17.00 -15.29 7.43
N VAL A 133 17.79 -14.22 7.56
CA VAL A 133 18.77 -14.04 8.65
C VAL A 133 18.43 -12.77 9.45
N VAL A 134 18.61 -12.81 10.77
CA VAL A 134 18.22 -11.70 11.68
C VAL A 134 18.86 -10.37 11.29
N ASP A 135 20.15 -10.39 10.92
CA ASP A 135 20.93 -9.21 10.55
C ASP A 135 20.93 -8.94 9.03
N CYS A 136 20.01 -9.56 8.29
CA CYS A 136 19.85 -9.34 6.87
C CYS A 136 18.39 -9.07 6.48
N GLU A 137 18.21 -8.33 5.39
CA GLU A 137 16.88 -8.03 4.84
C GLU A 137 16.40 -9.09 3.83
N CYS A 138 17.17 -10.16 3.65
CA CYS A 138 16.83 -11.27 2.74
C CYS A 138 15.66 -12.10 3.27
N GLY A 139 14.90 -12.70 2.36
CA GLY A 139 13.71 -13.50 2.69
C GLY A 139 12.42 -12.88 2.16
N PHE A 140 11.38 -13.69 2.06
CA PHE A 140 10.07 -13.22 1.62
C PHE A 140 9.29 -12.62 2.77
N TYR A 141 8.90 -11.36 2.62
CA TYR A 141 8.07 -10.65 3.60
C TYR A 141 6.59 -10.71 3.26
N ALA A 142 5.74 -10.85 4.28
CA ALA A 142 4.30 -10.66 4.18
C ALA A 142 3.73 -9.96 5.41
N TYR A 143 2.84 -9.00 5.20
CA TYR A 143 1.97 -8.45 6.23
C TYR A 143 1.00 -9.52 6.73
N ARG A 144 0.79 -9.56 8.05
CA ARG A 144 -0.19 -10.48 8.65
C ARG A 144 -1.63 -10.08 8.27
N ASP A 145 -1.90 -8.77 8.33
CA ASP A 145 -3.24 -8.22 8.17
C ASP A 145 -3.43 -7.57 6.80
N LEU A 146 -4.60 -7.84 6.20
CA LEU A 146 -5.00 -7.28 4.90
C LEU A 146 -5.05 -5.74 4.94
N ASP A 147 -5.53 -5.17 6.03
CA ASP A 147 -5.69 -3.72 6.18
C ASP A 147 -4.34 -2.99 6.15
N GLU A 148 -3.30 -3.56 6.76
CA GLU A 148 -1.95 -3.00 6.71
C GLU A 148 -1.36 -3.08 5.31
N ALA A 149 -1.50 -4.21 4.63
CA ALA A 149 -1.04 -4.35 3.26
C ALA A 149 -1.80 -3.43 2.30
N ALA A 150 -3.11 -3.24 2.53
CA ALA A 150 -3.93 -2.31 1.76
C ALA A 150 -3.52 -0.86 2.00
N PHE A 151 -3.11 -0.49 3.21
CA PHE A 151 -2.53 0.82 3.50
C PHE A 151 -1.21 1.01 2.75
N GLU A 152 -0.31 0.03 2.81
CA GLU A 152 0.98 0.09 2.10
C GLU A 152 0.79 0.25 0.57
N LEU A 153 -0.27 -0.37 0.02
CA LEU A 153 -0.62 -0.27 -1.39
C LEU A 153 -1.00 1.15 -1.80
N THR A 154 -1.53 1.95 -0.86
CA THR A 154 -1.83 3.37 -1.14
C THR A 154 -0.57 4.23 -1.26
N ILE A 155 0.51 3.81 -0.61
CA ILE A 155 1.82 4.49 -0.64
C ILE A 155 2.62 4.07 -1.86
N ASN A 156 2.42 2.84 -2.35
CA ASN A 156 3.15 2.24 -3.47
C ASN A 156 2.24 2.05 -4.71
N PRO A 157 1.85 3.14 -5.41
CA PRO A 157 0.94 3.05 -6.55
C PRO A 157 1.55 2.24 -7.70
N GLY A 158 0.72 1.43 -8.36
CA GLY A 158 1.16 0.57 -9.46
C GLY A 158 1.67 -0.81 -9.02
N SER A 159 1.83 -1.04 -7.71
CA SER A 159 1.97 -2.38 -7.16
C SER A 159 0.63 -3.12 -7.10
N PHE A 160 0.72 -4.42 -6.90
CA PHE A 160 -0.36 -5.37 -6.79
C PHE A 160 -0.29 -6.06 -5.44
N LEU A 161 -1.46 -6.32 -4.87
CA LEU A 161 -1.59 -7.03 -3.61
C LEU A 161 -1.65 -8.53 -3.89
N LEU A 162 -0.78 -9.29 -3.24
CA LEU A 162 -0.69 -10.74 -3.32
C LEU A 162 -1.11 -11.36 -1.99
N ALA A 163 -1.85 -12.46 -2.05
CA ALA A 163 -2.04 -13.37 -0.92
C ALA A 163 -1.00 -14.49 -1.01
N VAL A 164 -0.30 -14.75 0.10
CA VAL A 164 0.84 -15.68 0.11
C VAL A 164 0.78 -16.62 1.31
N ASP A 165 1.29 -17.83 1.10
CA ASP A 165 1.75 -18.71 2.15
C ASP A 165 3.28 -18.65 2.21
N LEU A 166 3.80 -18.72 3.41
CA LEU A 166 5.22 -18.69 3.71
C LEU A 166 5.62 -19.99 4.38
N TYR A 167 6.77 -20.53 4.00
CA TYR A 167 7.24 -21.84 4.45
C TYR A 167 8.71 -21.79 4.87
N GLY A 168 9.15 -22.87 5.52
CA GLY A 168 10.52 -23.02 6.02
C GLY A 168 10.75 -22.25 7.31
N VAL A 169 12.01 -21.91 7.56
CA VAL A 169 12.37 -21.09 8.73
C VAL A 169 11.89 -19.66 8.50
N GLY A 170 11.28 -19.06 9.52
CA GLY A 170 10.76 -17.72 9.42
C GLY A 170 10.83 -16.95 10.73
N PHE A 171 10.81 -15.63 10.60
CA PHE A 171 10.72 -14.70 11.70
C PHE A 171 9.36 -14.02 11.72
N LYS A 172 8.83 -13.89 12.93
CA LYS A 172 7.66 -13.08 13.19
C LYS A 172 8.10 -11.68 13.59
N TYR A 173 7.52 -10.68 12.93
CA TYR A 173 7.69 -9.27 13.25
C TYR A 173 6.33 -8.67 13.64
N ASP A 174 6.37 -7.44 14.14
CA ASP A 174 5.20 -6.69 14.60
C ASP A 174 4.07 -6.71 13.57
N ARG A 175 4.43 -6.40 12.31
CA ARG A 175 3.50 -6.23 11.19
C ARG A 175 3.27 -7.49 10.35
N GLY A 176 3.99 -8.57 10.60
CA GLY A 176 3.99 -9.69 9.65
C GLY A 176 5.00 -10.79 9.90
N TYR A 177 5.41 -11.40 8.80
CA TYR A 177 6.31 -12.54 8.77
C TYR A 177 7.39 -12.30 7.73
N ARG A 178 8.53 -12.96 7.93
CA ARG A 178 9.54 -13.15 6.89
C ARG A 178 9.94 -14.61 6.88
N ALA A 179 10.03 -15.23 5.71
CA ALA A 179 10.34 -16.65 5.60
C ALA A 179 11.29 -16.96 4.44
N GLU A 180 11.78 -18.19 4.45
CA GLU A 180 12.72 -18.75 3.47
C GLU A 180 12.07 -18.90 2.10
N SER A 181 10.86 -19.43 2.06
CA SER A 181 10.14 -19.69 0.81
C SER A 181 8.70 -19.22 0.88
N GLN A 182 8.10 -19.10 -0.29
CA GLN A 182 6.73 -18.65 -0.44
C GLN A 182 6.00 -19.40 -1.55
N VAL A 183 4.67 -19.40 -1.43
CA VAL A 183 3.77 -19.70 -2.54
C VAL A 183 2.72 -18.58 -2.63
N VAL A 184 2.59 -17.98 -3.81
CA VAL A 184 1.56 -16.97 -4.09
C VAL A 184 0.24 -17.68 -4.41
N ARG A 185 -0.73 -17.57 -3.49
CA ARG A 185 -2.08 -18.13 -3.68
C ARG A 185 -2.91 -17.33 -4.70
N GLY A 186 -2.70 -16.03 -4.77
CA GLY A 186 -3.45 -15.18 -5.68
C GLY A 186 -3.00 -13.74 -5.70
N LEU A 187 -3.35 -13.06 -6.79
CA LEU A 187 -3.13 -11.64 -7.02
C LEU A 187 -4.48 -10.93 -7.06
N LYS A 188 -4.66 -9.92 -6.20
CA LYS A 188 -5.87 -9.11 -6.17
C LYS A 188 -5.77 -8.00 -7.19
N LYS A 189 -6.60 -8.05 -8.24
CA LYS A 189 -6.61 -6.97 -9.24
C LYS A 189 -7.25 -5.70 -8.67
N PRO A 190 -6.74 -4.51 -9.01
CA PRO A 190 -7.41 -3.26 -8.69
C PRO A 190 -8.81 -3.22 -9.33
N SER A 191 -9.80 -2.76 -8.57
CA SER A 191 -11.17 -2.59 -9.07
C SER A 191 -11.28 -1.47 -10.11
N ARG A 192 -10.38 -0.48 -10.03
CA ARG A 192 -10.30 0.66 -10.94
C ARG A 192 -8.97 0.68 -11.67
N CYS A 193 -8.97 1.31 -12.83
CA CYS A 193 -7.80 1.58 -13.65
C CYS A 193 -6.71 2.27 -12.81
N GLN A 194 -5.50 1.72 -12.81
CA GLN A 194 -4.38 2.31 -12.07
C GLN A 194 -3.94 3.67 -12.62
N HIS A 195 -4.28 3.97 -13.88
CA HIS A 195 -3.98 5.25 -14.52
C HIS A 195 -5.01 6.33 -14.19
N CYS A 196 -6.27 6.18 -14.62
CA CYS A 196 -7.29 7.23 -14.41
C CYS A 196 -8.02 7.14 -13.06
N ARG A 197 -7.93 6.02 -12.33
CA ARG A 197 -8.56 5.77 -11.02
C ARG A 197 -10.09 5.92 -10.97
N ILE A 198 -10.74 6.03 -12.14
CA ILE A 198 -12.19 6.24 -12.29
C ILE A 198 -12.84 4.99 -12.89
N LEU A 199 -12.44 4.64 -14.11
CA LEU A 199 -13.04 3.55 -14.89
C LEU A 199 -12.57 2.17 -14.39
N PRO A 200 -13.36 1.10 -14.55
CA PRO A 200 -12.96 -0.25 -14.15
C PRO A 200 -11.77 -0.75 -14.97
N GLY A 201 -10.78 -1.36 -14.30
CA GLY A 201 -9.67 -2.02 -14.97
C GLY A 201 -10.13 -3.28 -15.70
N LYS A 202 -9.53 -3.57 -16.86
CA LYS A 202 -9.93 -4.68 -17.74
C LYS A 202 -8.74 -5.46 -18.31
N VAL A 203 -7.62 -4.78 -18.59
CA VAL A 203 -6.50 -5.35 -19.33
C VAL A 203 -5.18 -4.94 -18.68
N PHE A 204 -4.19 -5.82 -18.67
CA PHE A 204 -2.83 -5.49 -18.28
C PHE A 204 -2.11 -4.84 -19.46
N VAL A 205 -1.37 -3.78 -19.19
CA VAL A 205 -0.69 -2.99 -20.20
C VAL A 205 0.75 -2.76 -19.76
N ALA A 206 1.70 -3.04 -20.64
CA ALA A 206 3.10 -2.74 -20.42
C ALA A 206 3.33 -1.23 -20.60
N ASN A 207 3.88 -0.60 -19.56
CA ASN A 207 4.52 0.69 -19.64
C ASN A 207 6.02 0.50 -19.72
N TYR A 208 6.66 1.33 -20.52
CA TYR A 208 8.09 1.31 -20.65
C TYR A 208 8.67 2.68 -20.93
N ARG A 209 9.87 2.92 -20.43
CA ARG A 209 10.72 4.02 -20.87
C ARG A 209 11.97 3.41 -21.47
N MET A 210 12.26 3.79 -22.70
CA MET A 210 13.58 3.54 -23.27
C MET A 210 14.53 4.59 -22.67
N GLY A 211 15.53 4.13 -21.92
CA GLY A 211 16.68 4.93 -21.54
C GLY A 211 17.73 4.90 -22.65
N TYR A 212 18.57 5.93 -22.72
CA TYR A 212 19.81 5.91 -23.51
C TYR A 212 20.96 5.20 -22.76
N ASP A 213 20.79 4.97 -21.45
CA ASP A 213 21.65 4.17 -20.57
C ASP A 213 20.94 2.85 -20.19
N ASP A 214 21.56 2.00 -19.35
CA ASP A 214 21.02 0.73 -18.81
C ASP A 214 19.70 0.85 -18.00
N SER A 215 19.05 2.01 -18.00
CA SER A 215 17.82 2.33 -17.28
C SER A 215 16.53 2.02 -18.07
N THR A 216 16.57 1.03 -18.97
CA THR A 216 15.34 0.51 -19.57
C THR A 216 14.49 -0.16 -18.50
N TRP A 217 13.25 0.31 -18.31
CA TRP A 217 12.35 -0.23 -17.30
C TRP A 217 11.02 -0.61 -17.91
N TRP A 218 10.51 -1.79 -17.51
CA TRP A 218 9.26 -2.38 -17.93
C TRP A 218 8.38 -2.66 -16.72
N GLN A 219 7.15 -2.16 -16.73
CA GLN A 219 6.16 -2.44 -15.70
C GLN A 219 4.78 -2.63 -16.30
N TRP A 220 4.10 -3.68 -15.86
CA TRP A 220 2.73 -3.95 -16.23
C TRP A 220 1.77 -3.26 -15.26
N GLN A 221 0.74 -2.63 -15.81
CA GLN A 221 -0.31 -1.94 -15.06
C GLN A 221 -1.69 -2.41 -15.50
N PHE A 222 -2.65 -2.44 -14.58
CA PHE A 222 -4.02 -2.80 -14.87
C PHE A 222 -4.85 -1.56 -15.26
N ARG A 223 -5.31 -1.52 -16.51
CA ARG A 223 -5.94 -0.35 -17.13
C ARG A 223 -7.35 -0.62 -17.63
N CYS A 224 -8.16 0.43 -17.72
CA CYS A 224 -9.43 0.38 -18.43
C CYS A 224 -9.22 0.40 -19.95
N LEU A 225 -10.26 0.06 -20.71
CA LEU A 225 -10.20 0.02 -22.17
C LEU A 225 -9.76 1.36 -22.78
N VAL A 226 -10.31 2.48 -22.27
CA VAL A 226 -9.97 3.83 -22.73
C VAL A 226 -8.49 4.15 -22.52
N CYS A 227 -7.97 3.97 -21.31
CA CYS A 227 -6.56 4.26 -20.99
C CYS A 227 -5.57 3.24 -21.58
N SER A 228 -6.06 2.13 -22.13
CA SER A 228 -5.26 1.14 -22.85
C SER A 228 -5.28 1.35 -24.36
N ASN A 229 -6.13 2.23 -24.90
CA ASN A 229 -6.38 2.28 -26.34
C ASN A 229 -5.12 2.66 -27.14
N SER A 230 -4.30 3.56 -26.59
CA SER A 230 -3.04 4.00 -27.19
C SER A 230 -1.94 2.95 -27.24
N HIS A 231 -2.08 1.82 -26.54
CA HIS A 231 -1.05 0.79 -26.47
C HIS A 231 -1.17 -0.21 -27.61
N LYS A 232 -0.04 -0.72 -28.07
CA LYS A 232 0.00 -1.76 -29.12
C LYS A 232 -0.57 -3.07 -28.58
N ALA A 233 -1.09 -3.91 -29.47
CA ALA A 233 -1.67 -5.20 -29.07
C ALA A 233 -0.68 -6.12 -28.34
N GLN A 234 0.59 -6.11 -28.77
CA GLN A 234 1.69 -6.86 -28.15
C GLN A 234 2.03 -6.42 -26.71
N ASP A 235 1.67 -5.19 -26.34
CA ASP A 235 1.93 -4.61 -25.01
C ASP A 235 0.69 -4.74 -24.10
N LYS A 236 -0.26 -5.60 -24.48
CA LYS A 236 -1.51 -5.87 -23.75
C LYS A 236 -1.63 -7.34 -23.46
N LEU A 237 -2.03 -7.66 -22.23
CA LEU A 237 -2.39 -9.02 -21.83
C LEU A 237 -3.78 -9.01 -21.18
N SER A 238 -4.61 -9.97 -21.58
CA SER A 238 -5.84 -10.29 -20.84
C SER A 238 -5.51 -10.79 -19.43
N ILE A 239 -6.52 -10.85 -18.56
CA ILE A 239 -6.36 -11.43 -17.22
C ILE A 239 -5.86 -12.87 -17.33
N THR A 240 -6.48 -13.69 -18.17
CA THR A 240 -6.11 -15.11 -18.34
C THR A 240 -4.69 -15.30 -18.90
N GLN A 241 -4.25 -14.42 -19.79
CA GLN A 241 -2.87 -14.44 -20.30
C GLN A 241 -1.87 -14.07 -19.19
N MET A 242 -2.20 -13.07 -18.36
CA MET A 242 -1.36 -12.67 -17.22
C MET A 242 -1.31 -13.76 -16.15
N GLU A 243 -2.44 -14.41 -15.83
CA GLU A 243 -2.50 -15.55 -14.92
C GLU A 243 -1.56 -16.67 -15.35
N LYS A 244 -1.61 -17.03 -16.64
CA LYS A 244 -0.74 -18.05 -17.22
C LYS A 244 0.73 -17.63 -17.20
N ALA A 245 1.03 -16.36 -17.48
CA ALA A 245 2.41 -15.85 -17.47
C ALA A 245 3.03 -15.89 -16.08
N LEU A 246 2.27 -15.51 -15.05
CA LEU A 246 2.76 -15.46 -13.66
C LEU A 246 2.61 -16.79 -12.92
N THR A 247 1.82 -17.72 -13.45
CA THR A 247 1.38 -18.93 -12.71
C THR A 247 0.67 -18.56 -11.40
N VAL A 248 -0.20 -17.54 -11.46
CA VAL A 248 -0.94 -17.00 -10.30
C VAL A 248 -2.39 -16.77 -10.69
N VAL A 249 -3.32 -17.11 -9.80
CA VAL A 249 -4.75 -16.81 -9.96
C VAL A 249 -5.02 -15.33 -9.69
N ILE A 250 -5.73 -14.64 -10.59
CA ILE A 250 -6.05 -13.21 -10.46
C ILE A 250 -7.51 -13.03 -10.06
N THR A 251 -7.74 -12.47 -8.87
CA THR A 251 -9.08 -12.26 -8.27
C THR A 251 -9.48 -10.79 -8.26
#